data_AF-A0A7X8WD17-F1
#
_entry.id   AF-A0A7X8WD17-F1
#
_cell.length_a   1.000
_cell.length_b   1.000
_cell.length_c   1.000
_cell.angle_alpha   90.00
_cell.angle_beta   90.00
_cell.angle_gamma   90.00
#
_symmetry.space_group_name_H-M   'P 1'
#
loop_
_entity.id
_entity.type
_entity.pdbx_description
1 polymer ?
#
loop_
_entity_poly.entity_id
_entity_poly.type
_entity_poly.pdbx_seq_one_letter_code
_entity_poly.pdbx_strand_id
1 'polypeptide(L)'
;MKNEKLVIKKIAAIVRVEDISSCFDKEAVEYHTVSVVNWPEYPYQPDVKFRVAHDGENIYLNWKVDEKEIKAVCEEDGGAVWKDSCVEFFVSFNASFYYNIETNCIG
;
A
#
# COMPACT_ATOMS: atom_id res chain seq x y z
N MET A 1 17.13 -11.74 -3.16
CA MET A 1 16.32 -10.54 -2.83
C MET A 1 16.94 -9.87 -1.61
N LYS A 2 17.05 -8.54 -1.64
CA LYS A 2 17.56 -7.79 -0.49
C LYS A 2 16.39 -7.64 0.49
N ASN A 3 16.55 -8.09 1.73
CA ASN A 3 15.53 -7.88 2.74
C ASN A 3 15.65 -6.42 3.22
N GLU A 4 14.63 -5.62 2.94
CA GLU A 4 14.50 -4.30 3.52
C GLU A 4 13.78 -4.42 4.86
N LYS A 5 14.27 -3.67 5.84
CA LYS A 5 13.68 -3.63 7.19
C LYS A 5 13.01 -2.28 7.36
N LEU A 6 11.72 -2.31 7.68
CA LEU A 6 10.95 -1.12 7.98
C LEU A 6 10.56 -1.09 9.46
N VAL A 7 10.69 0.07 10.09
CA VAL A 7 10.18 0.31 11.46
C VAL A 7 8.88 1.08 11.32
N ILE A 8 7.77 0.46 11.70
CA ILE A 8 6.44 1.06 11.57
C ILE A 8 6.18 1.95 12.78
N LYS A 9 5.91 3.24 12.54
CA LYS A 9 5.67 4.21 13.62
C LYS A 9 4.32 3.93 14.31
N LYS A 10 4.32 3.95 15.65
CA LYS A 10 3.09 3.99 16.46
C LYS A 10 2.53 5.42 16.52
N ILE A 11 1.25 5.59 16.22
CA ILE A 11 0.53 6.87 16.25
C ILE A 11 -0.78 6.74 17.05
N ALA A 12 -1.47 7.87 17.29
CA ALA A 12 -2.81 7.85 17.84
C ALA A 12 -3.81 7.25 16.83
N ALA A 13 -4.90 6.66 17.34
CA ALA A 13 -5.95 6.09 16.51
C ALA A 13 -6.54 7.13 15.57
N ILE A 14 -6.69 6.76 14.30
CA ILE A 14 -7.33 7.57 13.26
C ILE A 14 -8.75 7.06 13.10
N VAL A 15 -9.73 7.96 13.28
CA VAL A 15 -11.17 7.60 13.29
C VAL A 15 -11.75 7.54 11.87
N ARG A 16 -11.29 8.40 10.95
CA ARG A 16 -11.80 8.50 9.58
C ARG A 16 -10.69 8.26 8.56
N VAL A 17 -10.99 7.51 7.50
CA VAL A 17 -9.99 7.12 6.49
C VAL A 17 -9.43 8.34 5.74
N GLU A 18 -10.26 9.35 5.49
CA GLU A 18 -9.87 10.59 4.84
C GLU A 18 -8.84 11.41 5.65
N ASP A 19 -8.77 11.19 6.96
CA ASP A 19 -7.82 11.89 7.84
C ASP A 19 -6.41 11.29 7.75
N ILE A 20 -6.25 10.07 7.22
CA ILE A 20 -4.97 9.33 7.20
C ILE A 20 -3.84 10.18 6.63
N SER A 21 -4.02 10.82 5.47
CA SER A 21 -2.95 11.61 4.86
C SER A 21 -2.51 12.77 5.77
N SER A 22 -3.48 13.51 6.32
CA SER A 22 -3.17 14.68 7.17
C SER A 22 -2.55 14.28 8.51
N CYS A 23 -2.98 13.14 9.07
CA CYS A 23 -2.42 12.57 10.29
C CYS A 23 -0.98 12.11 10.05
N PHE A 24 -0.72 11.44 8.92
CA PHE A 24 0.63 11.02 8.55
C PHE A 24 1.57 12.21 8.33
N ASP A 25 1.08 13.29 7.74
CA ASP A 25 1.85 14.53 7.57
C ASP A 25 2.19 15.16 8.93
N LYS A 26 1.22 15.26 9.86
CA LYS A 26 1.44 15.79 11.22
C LYS A 26 2.41 14.93 12.03
N GLU A 27 2.30 13.62 11.89
CA GLU A 27 3.16 12.63 12.56
C GLU A 27 4.50 12.41 11.85
N ALA A 28 4.76 13.11 10.73
CA ALA A 28 5.97 12.93 9.92
C ALA A 28 6.24 11.44 9.58
N VAL A 29 5.20 10.70 9.21
CA VAL A 29 5.35 9.32 8.71
C VAL A 29 6.02 9.37 7.34
N GLU A 30 7.12 8.65 7.17
CA GLU A 30 7.95 8.71 5.97
C GLU A 30 7.30 7.99 4.78
N TYR A 31 7.54 8.51 3.56
CA TYR A 31 7.25 7.78 2.32
C TYR A 31 8.37 6.79 2.01
N HIS A 32 7.97 5.60 1.57
CA HIS A 32 8.84 4.56 1.03
C HIS A 32 8.46 4.28 -0.41
N THR A 33 9.45 4.16 -1.29
CA THR A 33 9.22 3.93 -2.72
C THR A 33 9.09 2.45 -3.03
N VAL A 34 8.12 2.08 -3.86
CA VAL A 34 8.05 0.76 -4.48
C VAL A 34 8.60 0.89 -5.91
N SER A 35 9.88 0.53 -6.06
CA SER A 35 10.62 0.76 -7.32
C SER A 35 11.42 -0.46 -7.80
N VAL A 36 11.30 -1.62 -7.16
CA VAL A 36 12.07 -2.78 -7.60
C VAL A 36 11.40 -3.45 -8.80
N VAL A 37 12.02 -3.34 -9.97
CA VAL A 37 11.63 -4.09 -11.18
C VAL A 37 12.32 -5.46 -11.16
N ASN A 38 11.61 -6.47 -10.68
CA ASN A 38 12.18 -7.82 -10.51
C ASN A 38 12.35 -8.58 -11.84
N TRP A 39 11.50 -8.30 -12.83
CA TRP A 39 11.44 -9.01 -14.11
C TRP A 39 11.70 -8.05 -15.28
N PRO A 40 12.83 -8.18 -16.00
CA PRO A 40 13.18 -7.31 -17.11
C PRO A 40 12.15 -7.28 -18.26
N GLU A 41 11.32 -8.32 -18.39
CA GLU A 41 10.24 -8.41 -19.39
C GLU A 41 9.13 -7.37 -19.16
N TYR A 42 9.03 -6.82 -17.94
CA TYR A 42 8.07 -5.80 -17.53
C TYR A 42 8.82 -4.53 -17.05
N PRO A 43 9.45 -3.76 -17.96
CA PRO A 43 10.37 -2.68 -17.59
C PRO A 43 9.69 -1.37 -17.17
N TYR A 44 8.36 -1.27 -17.33
CA TYR A 44 7.61 -0.08 -16.92
C TYR A 44 7.61 0.07 -15.39
N GLN A 45 7.95 1.26 -14.92
CA GLN A 45 8.15 1.57 -13.50
C GLN A 45 7.46 2.91 -13.18
N PRO A 46 6.18 2.91 -12.76
CA PRO A 46 5.49 4.13 -12.32
C PRO A 46 6.09 4.70 -11.02
N ASP A 47 5.83 5.98 -10.70
CA ASP A 47 6.20 6.54 -9.38
C ASP A 47 5.17 6.06 -8.34
N VAL A 48 5.57 5.05 -7.57
CA VAL A 48 4.77 4.48 -6.51
C VAL A 48 5.47 4.66 -5.18
N LYS A 49 4.74 5.24 -4.22
CA LYS A 49 5.19 5.38 -2.85
C LYS A 49 4.07 5.07 -1.87
N PHE A 50 4.45 4.56 -0.71
CA PHE A 50 3.53 4.27 0.39
C PHE A 50 4.05 4.82 1.71
N ARG A 51 3.14 4.99 2.66
CA ARG A 51 3.43 5.22 4.08
C ARG A 51 2.64 4.22 4.89
N VAL A 52 3.18 3.86 6.05
CA VAL A 52 2.54 2.90 6.94
C VAL A 52 2.76 3.28 8.41
N ALA A 53 1.71 3.16 9.21
CA ALA A 53 1.73 3.39 10.65
C ALA A 53 0.76 2.44 11.35
N HIS A 54 0.79 2.37 12.68
CA HIS A 54 -0.15 1.58 13.46
C HIS A 54 -0.53 2.29 14.77
N ASP A 55 -1.67 1.96 15.36
CA ASP A 55 -2.03 2.38 16.73
C ASP A 55 -1.84 1.24 17.76
N GLY A 56 -1.62 0.02 17.27
CA GLY A 56 -1.51 -1.22 18.08
C GLY A 56 -2.68 -2.17 17.87
N GLU A 57 -3.78 -1.70 17.29
CA GLU A 57 -4.95 -2.49 16.91
C GLU A 57 -5.16 -2.51 15.39
N ASN A 58 -4.85 -1.40 14.72
CA ASN A 58 -5.02 -1.15 13.30
C ASN A 58 -3.68 -0.89 12.61
N ILE A 59 -3.60 -1.26 11.32
CA ILE A 59 -2.54 -0.85 10.40
C ILE A 59 -3.16 0.19 9.46
N TYR A 60 -2.50 1.34 9.35
CA TYR A 60 -2.88 2.40 8.42
C TYR A 60 -1.93 2.40 7.23
N LEU A 61 -2.47 2.36 6.03
CA LEU A 61 -1.73 2.43 4.77
C LEU A 61 -2.17 3.64 3.97
N ASN A 62 -1.20 4.32 3.35
CA ASN A 62 -1.47 5.39 2.39
C ASN A 62 -0.57 5.20 1.17
N TRP A 63 -1.18 4.98 0.02
CA TRP A 63 -0.51 4.87 -1.27
C TRP A 63 -0.62 6.18 -2.04
N LYS A 64 0.42 6.49 -2.80
CA LYS A 64 0.42 7.51 -3.85
C LYS A 64 1.04 6.90 -5.10
N VAL A 65 0.30 6.96 -6.19
CA VAL A 65 0.66 6.38 -7.49
C VAL A 65 0.55 7.47 -8.55
N ASP A 66 1.59 7.61 -9.35
CA ASP A 66 1.57 8.36 -10.62
C ASP A 66 1.92 7.39 -11.75
N GLU A 67 0.93 7.12 -12.60
CA GLU A 67 1.02 6.15 -13.70
C GLU A 67 0.39 6.73 -14.97
N LYS A 68 0.85 6.24 -16.13
CA LYS A 68 0.45 6.75 -17.45
C LYS A 68 -1.01 6.49 -17.81
N GLU A 69 -1.53 5.33 -17.44
CA GLU A 69 -2.86 4.84 -17.82
C GLU A 69 -3.52 4.24 -16.59
N ILE A 70 -4.73 4.69 -16.28
CA ILE A 70 -5.50 4.21 -15.13
C ILE A 70 -6.63 3.33 -15.63
N LYS A 71 -6.86 2.21 -14.95
CA LYS A 71 -7.98 1.31 -15.22
C LYS A 71 -8.68 0.93 -13.91
N ALA A 72 -10.01 0.94 -13.92
CA ALA A 72 -10.85 0.46 -12.83
C ALA A 72 -12.17 -0.07 -13.40
N VAL A 73 -12.30 -1.39 -13.51
CA VAL A 73 -13.46 -2.08 -14.08
C VAL A 73 -14.11 -3.01 -13.06
N CYS A 74 -13.34 -3.55 -12.12
CA CYS A 74 -13.84 -4.40 -11.05
C CYS A 74 -14.51 -3.53 -9.98
N GLU A 75 -15.81 -3.71 -9.78
CA GLU A 75 -16.62 -2.95 -8.80
C GLU A 75 -16.87 -3.73 -7.49
N GLU A 76 -16.40 -4.98 -7.41
CA GLU A 76 -16.76 -5.94 -6.38
C GLU A 76 -15.56 -6.32 -5.50
N ASP A 77 -15.77 -6.30 -4.18
CA ASP A 77 -14.79 -6.80 -3.21
C ASP A 77 -14.45 -8.26 -3.48
N GLY A 78 -13.16 -8.60 -3.46
CA GLY A 78 -12.67 -9.95 -3.76
C GLY A 78 -12.73 -10.35 -5.24
N GLY A 79 -13.09 -9.40 -6.12
CA GLY A 79 -13.05 -9.59 -7.57
C GLY A 79 -11.64 -9.53 -8.16
N ALA A 80 -11.56 -9.46 -9.49
CA ALA A 80 -10.30 -9.51 -10.23
C ALA A 80 -9.55 -8.16 -10.29
N VAL A 81 -9.35 -7.52 -9.13
CA VAL A 81 -8.75 -6.18 -9.00
C VAL A 81 -7.31 -6.10 -9.53
N TRP A 82 -6.55 -7.19 -9.52
CA TRP A 82 -5.19 -7.26 -10.12
C TRP A 82 -5.15 -7.02 -11.64
N LYS A 83 -6.31 -6.99 -12.31
CA LYS A 83 -6.43 -6.65 -13.74
C LYS A 83 -6.66 -5.15 -13.99
N ASP A 84 -6.83 -4.37 -12.93
CA ASP A 84 -7.01 -2.93 -12.91
C ASP A 84 -5.72 -2.24 -12.39
N SER A 85 -5.74 -0.92 -12.26
CA SER A 85 -4.72 -0.18 -11.54
C SER A 85 -4.83 -0.51 -10.05
N CYS A 86 -3.96 -1.42 -9.60
CA CYS A 86 -4.03 -2.08 -8.30
C CYS A 86 -2.76 -1.83 -7.48
N VAL A 87 -2.93 -1.66 -6.17
CA VAL A 87 -1.84 -1.74 -5.18
C VAL A 87 -2.13 -2.87 -4.21
N GLU A 88 -1.06 -3.52 -3.73
CA GLU A 88 -1.19 -4.73 -2.94
C GLU A 88 -0.34 -4.65 -1.67
N PHE A 89 -0.83 -5.22 -0.58
CA PHE A 89 -0.12 -5.34 0.69
C PHE A 89 -0.19 -6.78 1.20
N PHE A 90 0.99 -7.41 1.31
CA PHE A 90 1.15 -8.77 1.83
C PHE A 90 1.76 -8.72 3.22
N VAL A 91 1.15 -9.42 4.18
CA VAL A 91 1.59 -9.42 5.58
C VAL A 91 1.42 -10.78 6.23
N SER A 92 2.38 -11.17 7.07
CA SER A 92 2.32 -12.37 7.91
C SER A 92 2.60 -11.99 9.36
N PHE A 93 1.77 -12.48 10.29
CA PHE A 93 1.93 -12.23 11.73
C PHE A 93 2.58 -13.40 12.48
N ASN A 94 2.64 -14.60 11.88
CA ASN A 94 3.13 -15.81 12.55
C ASN A 94 3.90 -16.77 11.64
N ALA A 95 4.43 -16.29 10.50
CA ALA A 95 5.25 -17.00 9.50
C ALA A 95 4.62 -18.24 8.84
N SER A 96 3.49 -18.74 9.36
CA SER A 96 2.79 -19.93 8.86
C SER A 96 1.73 -19.56 7.83
N PHE A 97 1.11 -18.39 8.02
CA PHE A 97 0.07 -17.87 7.14
C PHE A 97 0.37 -16.42 6.79
N TYR A 98 -0.15 -15.98 5.64
CA TYR A 98 -0.11 -14.59 5.23
C TYR A 98 -1.50 -14.16 4.75
N TYR A 99 -1.67 -12.85 4.69
CA TYR A 99 -2.82 -12.18 4.12
C TYR A 99 -2.33 -11.30 2.97
N ASN A 100 -3.12 -11.22 1.91
CA ASN A 100 -2.98 -10.25 0.84
C ASN A 100 -4.21 -9.35 0.85
N ILE A 101 -3.96 -8.05 0.83
CA ILE A 101 -4.98 -7.02 0.62
C ILE A 101 -4.67 -6.41 -0.74
N GLU A 102 -5.61 -6.54 -1.66
CA GLU A 102 -5.53 -5.99 -3.01
C GLU A 102 -6.67 -4.99 -3.16
N THR A 103 -6.38 -3.81 -3.71
CA THR A 103 -7.36 -2.73 -3.90
C THR A 103 -7.05 -2.02 -5.21
N ASN A 104 -8.10 -1.74 -5.99
CA ASN A 104 -7.96 -0.93 -7.20
C ASN A 104 -8.18 0.56 -6.87
N CYS A 105 -8.03 1.44 -7.85
CA CYS A 105 -8.10 2.88 -7.61
C CYS A 105 -9.52 3.43 -7.32
N ILE A 106 -10.57 2.61 -7.32
CA ILE A 106 -11.95 3.02 -6.98
C ILE A 106 -12.47 2.44 -5.67
N GLY A 107 -11.70 1.61 -4.96
CA GLY A 107 -12.12 1.00 -3.69
C GLY A 107 -11.07 0.06 -3.12
#